data_AF-R0G7P2-F1
#
_entry.id   AF-R0G7P2-F1
#
_cell.length_a   1.000
_cell.length_b   1.000
_cell.length_c   1.000
_cell.angle_alpha   90.00
_cell.angle_beta   90.00
_cell.angle_gamma   90.00
#
_symmetry.space_group_name_H-M   'P 1'
#
loop_
_entity.id
_entity.type
_entity.pdbx_description
1 polymer ?
#
loop_
_entity_poly.entity_id
_entity_poly.type
_entity_poly.pdbx_seq_one_letter_code
_entity_poly.pdbx_strand_id
1 'polypeptide(L)'
;NTNTSITILKPHYVFGFLSSKVYKHVSSLTLKNQEKTHIHSHLVLATGREMAISKPLFPIISCVTFLVLYCVTPTSSSASLQEQFISCVKSNTHVSLPLDKTIFTPTKNVSMFDQVLESTAQNLRFLAKSMPKPGFIFRPVHESQVQASIICSKKLKIHFRVRSGGHDFEAMSFVSRIERPFILIDFAKLRRVDVDIKNNSTWVQAGATLGELYYRIAEKSKVHGYPAGLCTSVGIGGYMTGGGYGSLMRKYGLAGDNVLDVKMIDANGKLLNRATMGEDLFWALRGGGGASFGIVLAWKIKLVPVPETLTMFTVTKTPKQDPGLEIISKWQRIASKVMEELHIRVEFTAVGNKGNRTVMMSYKGQFLGKKVTLMKVMNKVFPELGLTQEDCTEMSWIEAALVNGGFKNGSTIDVLLQLQSPLGKTYYKAKSDFVKEPIPALGLQGLFERLIQEDIPFVNWTPYGGMMARIPESEIPFPHRNGTLFKILYQINWPANDKRPSRHVNWMRELYSYMAPYVSSNPRQAYVNYRDLDLGQNMNNNAKVNSIEAKIWGAKYFKGNYDRLVKIKTKVDPENFFRNEQSIPPMM
;
A
#
# COMPACT_ATOMS: atom_id res chain seq x y z
N ASN A 1 27.07 65.92 -24.05
CA ASN A 1 26.49 66.95 -23.16
C ASN A 1 25.23 66.37 -22.53
N THR A 2 25.01 66.27 -21.23
CA THR A 2 25.77 66.41 -19.96
C THR A 2 24.68 66.23 -18.89
N ASN A 3 24.80 65.24 -17.98
CA ASN A 3 25.05 65.39 -16.53
C ASN A 3 23.95 66.16 -15.76
N THR A 4 23.57 65.85 -14.51
CA THR A 4 24.30 65.32 -13.33
C THR A 4 23.24 64.65 -12.42
N SER A 5 23.31 63.43 -11.87
CA SER A 5 24.31 62.68 -11.08
C SER A 5 24.32 62.99 -9.57
N ILE A 6 24.05 61.95 -8.77
CA ILE A 6 24.50 61.74 -7.38
C ILE A 6 24.18 60.27 -6.98
N THR A 7 24.63 59.78 -5.83
CA THR A 7 25.82 58.91 -5.66
C THR A 7 25.59 58.00 -4.42
N ILE A 8 26.56 57.17 -4.02
CA ILE A 8 26.58 56.30 -2.81
C ILE A 8 25.78 54.98 -2.97
N LEU A 9 26.33 53.76 -2.78
CA LEU A 9 27.73 53.28 -2.83
C LEU A 9 27.73 51.72 -2.96
N LYS A 10 28.88 51.07 -2.73
CA LYS A 10 29.04 49.62 -2.49
C LYS A 10 30.08 49.40 -1.35
N PRO A 11 30.47 48.15 -1.01
CA PRO A 11 31.54 47.49 -1.79
C PRO A 11 31.28 46.00 -2.13
N HIS A 12 32.03 45.48 -3.11
CA HIS A 12 32.27 44.05 -3.36
C HIS A 12 33.74 43.72 -3.03
N TYR A 13 34.07 42.44 -2.89
CA TYR A 13 35.41 41.92 -3.24
C TYR A 13 35.32 40.59 -3.99
N VAL A 14 36.26 40.35 -4.90
CA VAL A 14 36.39 39.22 -5.84
C VAL A 14 37.89 38.98 -6.11
N PHE A 15 38.23 37.84 -6.72
CA PHE A 15 39.57 37.35 -7.14
C PHE A 15 40.40 36.62 -6.05
N GLY A 16 41.21 35.61 -6.38
CA GLY A 16 41.49 35.05 -7.72
C GLY A 16 42.15 33.66 -7.72
N PHE A 17 42.32 33.08 -8.91
CA PHE A 17 42.95 31.77 -9.14
C PHE A 17 44.49 31.80 -8.96
N LEU A 18 45.06 30.67 -8.55
CA LEU A 18 46.34 30.15 -9.09
C LEU A 18 46.47 28.64 -8.80
N SER A 19 47.43 27.96 -9.43
CA SER A 19 47.54 26.49 -9.45
C SER A 19 48.97 25.98 -9.27
N SER A 20 49.12 24.78 -8.69
CA SER A 20 50.27 23.90 -8.96
C SER A 20 49.97 22.43 -8.58
N LYS A 21 50.83 21.53 -9.05
CA LYS A 21 50.66 20.06 -9.08
C LYS A 21 51.55 19.35 -8.05
N VAL A 22 51.12 18.15 -7.65
CA VAL A 22 51.96 16.95 -7.33
C VAL A 22 52.82 16.97 -6.06
N TYR A 23 52.62 15.98 -5.18
CA TYR A 23 53.60 14.89 -4.92
C TYR A 23 52.90 13.62 -4.40
N LYS A 24 53.64 12.49 -4.32
CA LYS A 24 53.14 11.12 -4.02
C LYS A 24 53.48 10.66 -2.57
N HIS A 25 53.02 9.44 -2.24
CA HIS A 25 53.43 8.49 -1.17
C HIS A 25 54.76 8.78 -0.42
N VAL A 26 54.91 8.41 0.86
CA VAL A 26 55.16 7.02 1.33
C VAL A 26 54.80 6.86 2.83
N SER A 27 54.80 5.61 3.34
CA SER A 27 54.31 5.16 4.64
C SER A 27 55.38 4.77 5.68
N SER A 28 54.96 4.76 6.97
CA SER A 28 55.33 3.81 8.05
C SER A 28 56.63 4.01 8.89
N LEU A 29 56.56 3.49 10.14
CA LEU A 29 57.66 3.16 11.09
C LEU A 29 58.36 4.38 11.77
N THR A 30 58.78 4.41 13.06
CA THR A 30 58.63 3.46 14.22
C THR A 30 59.04 4.12 15.57
N LEU A 31 58.57 3.53 16.70
CA LEU A 31 59.23 3.50 18.05
C LEU A 31 59.38 4.87 18.79
N LYS A 32 59.52 5.00 20.13
CA LYS A 32 59.65 4.11 21.33
C LYS A 32 58.83 4.78 22.48
N ASN A 33 58.64 4.28 23.71
CA ASN A 33 59.32 3.24 24.51
C ASN A 33 58.34 2.61 25.54
N GLN A 34 58.69 1.45 26.12
CA GLN A 34 58.06 0.83 27.31
C GLN A 34 59.13 0.58 28.40
N GLU A 35 58.70 0.26 29.63
CA GLU A 35 59.18 -0.80 30.56
C GLU A 35 58.34 -0.63 31.87
N LYS A 36 57.98 -1.62 32.72
CA LYS A 36 58.12 -3.11 32.83
C LYS A 36 56.88 -3.60 33.69
N THR A 37 56.66 -4.82 34.22
CA THR A 37 57.45 -6.05 34.45
C THR A 37 56.54 -7.32 34.54
N HIS A 38 56.99 -8.44 33.98
CA HIS A 38 57.07 -9.85 34.46
C HIS A 38 56.28 -10.38 35.71
N ILE A 39 55.88 -11.68 35.83
CA ILE A 39 55.77 -12.85 34.90
C ILE A 39 54.91 -14.01 35.51
N HIS A 40 54.59 -15.04 34.70
CA HIS A 40 54.04 -16.39 35.02
C HIS A 40 54.64 -17.08 36.28
N SER A 41 53.94 -17.81 37.18
CA SER A 41 52.88 -18.86 37.13
C SER A 41 53.38 -20.31 36.99
N HIS A 42 53.05 -21.20 37.96
CA HIS A 42 53.02 -22.67 37.79
C HIS A 42 52.16 -23.38 38.88
N LEU A 43 52.19 -24.73 38.97
CA LEU A 43 51.07 -25.60 39.37
C LEU A 43 51.52 -26.77 40.31
N VAL A 44 50.54 -27.53 40.84
CA VAL A 44 50.56 -28.94 41.35
C VAL A 44 50.22 -29.11 42.86
N LEU A 45 49.61 -30.26 43.18
CA LEU A 45 48.94 -30.62 44.44
C LEU A 45 49.86 -31.37 45.43
N ALA A 46 49.45 -31.41 46.71
CA ALA A 46 49.74 -32.52 47.64
C ALA A 46 48.57 -32.70 48.63
N THR A 47 48.40 -33.89 49.20
CA THR A 47 47.26 -34.29 50.06
C THR A 47 47.69 -34.68 51.48
N GLY A 48 46.83 -34.45 52.48
CA GLY A 48 47.00 -34.94 53.86
C GLY A 48 45.67 -35.18 54.56
N ARG A 49 45.62 -36.18 55.46
CA ARG A 49 44.50 -36.53 56.35
C ARG A 49 44.88 -36.16 57.79
N GLU A 50 43.90 -35.95 58.68
CA GLU A 50 43.58 -36.94 59.75
C GLU A 50 42.32 -36.59 60.56
N MET A 51 42.02 -37.37 61.61
CA MET A 51 40.70 -37.50 62.25
C MET A 51 40.71 -37.10 63.73
N ALA A 52 39.54 -36.74 64.27
CA ALA A 52 39.24 -36.80 65.71
C ALA A 52 37.74 -37.09 65.93
N ILE A 53 37.39 -37.73 67.06
CA ILE A 53 36.04 -38.23 67.37
C ILE A 53 35.69 -37.89 68.83
N SER A 54 34.47 -37.39 69.11
CA SER A 54 33.77 -37.61 70.38
C SER A 54 32.27 -37.22 70.32
N LYS A 55 31.47 -37.81 71.22
CA LYS A 55 30.09 -37.46 71.63
C LYS A 55 30.06 -37.42 73.17
N PRO A 56 29.12 -36.72 73.83
CA PRO A 56 27.77 -37.26 74.17
C PRO A 56 26.63 -36.31 73.72
N LEU A 57 25.41 -36.75 73.34
CA LEU A 57 24.32 -37.40 74.11
C LEU A 57 23.67 -36.50 75.19
N PHE A 58 22.44 -36.04 74.95
CA PHE A 58 21.21 -36.27 75.76
C PHE A 58 19.97 -35.91 74.87
N PRO A 59 18.75 -36.44 75.11
CA PRO A 59 17.64 -36.36 74.15
C PRO A 59 16.46 -35.48 74.60
N ILE A 60 15.68 -34.96 73.64
CA ILE A 60 14.30 -34.50 73.86
C ILE A 60 13.41 -35.11 72.78
N ILE A 61 12.28 -35.70 73.20
CA ILE A 61 11.25 -36.24 72.32
C ILE A 61 10.31 -35.10 71.92
N SER A 62 9.99 -34.98 70.64
CA SER A 62 8.86 -34.16 70.17
C SER A 62 8.20 -34.80 68.96
N CYS A 63 6.87 -34.91 68.98
CA CYS A 63 6.10 -35.62 67.97
C CYS A 63 5.88 -34.75 66.73
N VAL A 64 6.63 -35.02 65.65
CA VAL A 64 6.32 -34.44 64.33
C VAL A 64 5.18 -35.23 63.70
N THR A 65 3.96 -34.69 63.77
CA THR A 65 2.80 -35.21 63.04
C THR A 65 3.03 -35.04 61.53
N PHE A 66 2.92 -36.13 60.78
CA PHE A 66 3.10 -36.13 59.32
C PHE A 66 1.86 -35.53 58.62
N LEU A 67 1.73 -34.20 58.72
CA LEU A 67 0.68 -33.44 58.05
C LEU A 67 1.05 -33.31 56.56
N VAL A 68 0.67 -34.33 55.78
CA VAL A 68 0.85 -34.35 54.32
C VAL A 68 -0.06 -33.29 53.70
N LEU A 69 0.45 -32.06 53.61
CA LEU A 69 -0.10 -31.07 52.70
C LEU A 69 0.09 -31.61 51.28
N TYR A 70 -0.99 -32.16 50.71
CA TYR A 70 -1.18 -32.14 49.27
C TYR A 70 -1.28 -30.68 48.84
N CYS A 71 -0.11 -30.06 48.62
CA CYS A 71 0.02 -28.86 47.81
C CYS A 71 -0.37 -29.22 46.37
N VAL A 72 -1.67 -29.34 46.14
CA VAL A 72 -2.28 -29.18 44.81
C VAL A 72 -2.01 -27.74 44.43
N THR A 73 -0.83 -27.49 43.87
CA THR A 73 -0.57 -26.25 43.15
C THR A 73 -1.62 -26.19 42.04
N PRO A 74 -2.52 -25.19 42.04
CA PRO A 74 -3.45 -25.06 40.94
C PRO A 74 -2.61 -24.75 39.71
N THR A 75 -2.46 -25.72 38.82
CA THR A 75 -1.88 -25.54 37.49
C THR A 75 -2.88 -24.80 36.60
N SER A 76 -3.28 -23.62 37.07
CA SER A 76 -4.00 -22.60 36.31
C SER A 76 -3.08 -22.04 35.24
N SER A 77 -2.83 -22.89 34.23
CA SER A 77 -2.37 -22.48 32.91
C SER A 77 -3.25 -21.29 32.49
N SER A 78 -2.67 -20.10 32.53
CA SER A 78 -3.41 -18.88 32.22
C SER A 78 -3.82 -18.97 30.76
N ALA A 79 -5.14 -19.04 30.53
CA ALA A 79 -5.71 -19.32 29.22
C ALA A 79 -5.01 -18.48 28.15
N SER A 80 -4.59 -19.11 27.06
CA SER A 80 -3.75 -18.43 26.06
C SER A 80 -4.46 -17.20 25.50
N LEU A 81 -3.68 -16.24 24.98
CA LEU A 81 -4.24 -15.02 24.38
C LEU A 81 -5.29 -15.33 23.28
N GLN A 82 -5.13 -16.45 22.59
CA GLN A 82 -6.09 -16.99 21.62
C GLN A 82 -7.39 -17.50 22.29
N GLU A 83 -7.30 -18.24 23.40
CA GLU A 83 -8.46 -18.75 24.14
C GLU A 83 -9.23 -17.63 24.84
N GLN A 84 -8.53 -16.65 25.43
CA GLN A 84 -9.15 -15.44 25.98
C GLN A 84 -9.90 -14.67 24.89
N PHE A 85 -9.30 -14.49 23.71
CA PHE A 85 -9.94 -13.84 22.58
C PHE A 85 -11.15 -14.64 22.06
N ILE A 86 -11.04 -15.96 21.89
CA ILE A 86 -12.16 -16.82 21.45
C ILE A 86 -13.32 -16.79 22.45
N SER A 87 -13.02 -16.92 23.75
CA SER A 87 -14.02 -16.87 24.82
C SER A 87 -14.73 -15.51 24.83
N CYS A 88 -13.97 -14.42 24.82
CA CYS A 88 -14.51 -13.07 24.73
C CYS A 88 -15.37 -12.87 23.46
N VAL A 89 -14.90 -13.31 22.28
CA VAL A 89 -15.65 -13.14 21.03
C VAL A 89 -16.96 -13.92 21.08
N LYS A 90 -16.96 -15.16 21.57
CA LYS A 90 -18.18 -15.96 21.79
C LYS A 90 -19.19 -15.22 22.69
N SER A 91 -18.74 -14.59 23.77
CA SER A 91 -19.61 -13.82 24.68
C SER A 91 -20.10 -12.48 24.12
N ASN A 92 -19.60 -12.01 22.98
CA ASN A 92 -19.92 -10.71 22.39
C ASN A 92 -20.56 -10.81 20.97
N THR A 93 -20.95 -12.00 20.52
CA THR A 93 -21.62 -12.22 19.23
C THR A 93 -22.90 -13.03 19.39
N HIS A 94 -23.95 -12.69 18.64
CA HIS A 94 -25.22 -13.42 18.63
C HIS A 94 -25.25 -14.58 17.61
N VAL A 95 -24.25 -14.71 16.72
CA VAL A 95 -24.11 -15.85 15.80
C VAL A 95 -23.05 -16.84 16.28
N SER A 96 -23.23 -18.12 15.95
CA SER A 96 -22.27 -19.18 16.28
C SER A 96 -20.86 -18.92 15.72
N LEU A 97 -19.84 -19.48 16.38
CA LEU A 97 -18.43 -19.31 16.02
C LEU A 97 -17.78 -20.67 15.70
N PRO A 98 -17.91 -21.16 14.44
CA PRO A 98 -17.30 -22.42 14.01
C PRO A 98 -15.78 -22.28 13.89
N LEU A 99 -15.07 -22.67 14.94
CA LEU A 99 -13.62 -22.44 15.12
C LEU A 99 -12.75 -23.08 14.02
N ASP A 100 -13.23 -24.15 13.39
CA ASP A 100 -12.64 -24.79 12.20
C ASP A 100 -12.61 -23.87 10.96
N LYS A 101 -13.57 -22.95 10.86
CA LYS A 101 -13.76 -22.05 9.71
C LYS A 101 -13.38 -20.60 10.00
N THR A 102 -13.27 -20.21 11.27
CA THR A 102 -13.03 -18.82 11.70
C THR A 102 -11.71 -18.59 12.44
N ILE A 103 -11.00 -19.62 12.94
CA ILE A 103 -9.71 -19.47 13.65
C ILE A 103 -8.64 -20.36 13.01
N PHE A 104 -7.52 -19.76 12.60
CA PHE A 104 -6.35 -20.46 12.08
C PHE A 104 -5.12 -20.08 12.91
N THR A 105 -4.38 -21.06 13.41
CA THR A 105 -3.24 -20.86 14.31
C THR A 105 -2.16 -21.89 14.01
N PRO A 106 -0.86 -21.51 13.99
CA PRO A 106 0.22 -22.41 13.62
C PRO A 106 0.37 -23.59 14.60
N THR A 107 -0.03 -23.42 15.86
CA THR A 107 0.01 -24.47 16.89
C THR A 107 -1.01 -25.60 16.67
N LYS A 108 -2.09 -25.34 15.93
CA LYS A 108 -3.13 -26.34 15.62
C LYS A 108 -2.93 -26.97 14.25
N ASN A 109 -2.62 -26.17 13.23
CA ASN A 109 -2.31 -26.64 11.88
C ASN A 109 -1.54 -25.55 11.12
N VAL A 110 -0.22 -25.69 11.06
CA VAL A 110 0.68 -24.76 10.35
C VAL A 110 0.36 -24.66 8.85
N SER A 111 0.08 -25.79 8.18
CA SER A 111 -0.21 -25.81 6.74
C SER A 111 -1.48 -25.04 6.38
N MET A 112 -2.56 -25.21 7.16
CA MET A 112 -3.81 -24.46 6.98
C MET A 112 -3.65 -22.98 7.36
N PHE A 113 -2.87 -22.68 8.41
CA PHE A 113 -2.54 -21.30 8.79
C PHE A 113 -1.79 -20.58 7.66
N ASP A 114 -0.74 -21.20 7.12
CA ASP A 114 0.04 -20.63 6.01
C ASP A 114 -0.81 -20.55 4.74
N GLN A 115 -1.60 -21.57 4.38
CA GLN A 115 -2.51 -21.50 3.24
C GLN A 115 -3.48 -20.31 3.33
N VAL A 116 -4.06 -20.05 4.50
CA VAL A 116 -4.94 -18.88 4.72
C VAL A 116 -4.14 -17.58 4.71
N LEU A 117 -2.95 -17.53 5.32
CA LEU A 117 -2.09 -16.35 5.31
C LEU A 117 -1.64 -15.98 3.89
N GLU A 118 -1.24 -16.95 3.07
CA GLU A 118 -0.73 -16.71 1.73
C GLU A 118 -1.84 -16.48 0.70
N SER A 119 -3.05 -17.03 0.91
CA SER A 119 -4.18 -17.01 -0.03
C SER A 119 -4.38 -15.66 -0.74
N THR A 120 -4.49 -14.56 0.00
CA THR A 120 -4.68 -13.19 -0.53
C THR A 120 -3.44 -12.30 -0.42
N ALA A 121 -2.32 -12.77 0.12
CA ALA A 121 -1.07 -11.99 0.15
C ALA A 121 -0.50 -11.83 -1.27
N GLN A 122 -0.45 -10.61 -1.80
CA GLN A 122 -0.08 -10.37 -3.20
C GLN A 122 1.40 -10.04 -3.40
N ASN A 123 2.03 -9.31 -2.47
CA ASN A 123 3.46 -9.02 -2.52
C ASN A 123 4.26 -10.09 -1.76
N LEU A 124 4.85 -11.02 -2.50
CA LEU A 124 5.55 -12.20 -1.95
C LEU A 124 6.79 -11.82 -1.12
N ARG A 125 7.33 -10.60 -1.28
CA ARG A 125 8.39 -10.02 -0.42
C ARG A 125 8.07 -10.13 1.08
N PHE A 126 6.79 -10.12 1.43
CA PHE A 126 6.32 -10.13 2.82
C PHE A 126 6.00 -11.52 3.38
N LEU A 127 6.11 -12.57 2.57
CA LEU A 127 5.94 -13.96 3.03
C LEU A 127 7.25 -14.59 3.53
N ALA A 128 8.41 -13.95 3.30
CA ALA A 128 9.71 -14.41 3.78
C ALA A 128 9.72 -14.69 5.30
N LYS A 129 10.52 -15.69 5.73
CA LYS A 129 10.60 -16.17 7.13
C LYS A 129 11.03 -15.10 8.14
N SER A 130 11.74 -14.06 7.70
CA SER A 130 12.16 -12.92 8.52
C SER A 130 11.04 -11.92 8.83
N MET A 131 9.91 -12.00 8.14
CA MET A 131 8.80 -11.04 8.31
C MET A 131 7.83 -11.50 9.41
N PRO A 132 7.42 -10.59 10.33
CA PRO A 132 6.53 -10.94 11.42
C PRO A 132 5.17 -11.46 10.93
N LYS A 133 4.81 -12.62 11.46
CA LYS A 133 3.55 -13.33 11.20
C LYS A 133 2.54 -13.02 12.31
N PRO A 134 1.22 -13.05 12.04
CA PRO A 134 0.21 -12.95 13.09
C PRO A 134 0.27 -14.19 14.00
N GLY A 135 -0.06 -14.05 15.28
CA GLY A 135 -0.14 -15.17 16.22
C GLY A 135 -1.28 -16.13 15.89
N PHE A 136 -2.39 -15.60 15.38
CA PHE A 136 -3.47 -16.35 14.75
C PHE A 136 -4.26 -15.46 13.77
N ILE A 137 -5.02 -16.11 12.88
CA ILE A 137 -5.91 -15.46 11.91
C ILE A 137 -7.35 -15.70 12.38
N PHE A 138 -8.11 -14.62 12.49
CA PHE A 138 -9.54 -14.60 12.72
C PHE A 138 -10.27 -14.24 11.42
N ARG A 139 -11.15 -15.10 10.94
CA ARG A 139 -11.90 -14.91 9.69
C ARG A 139 -13.41 -14.83 9.95
N PRO A 140 -13.95 -13.65 10.31
CA PRO A 140 -15.36 -13.48 10.61
C PRO A 140 -16.26 -13.75 9.41
N VAL A 141 -17.42 -14.35 9.68
CA VAL A 141 -18.48 -14.64 8.69
C VAL A 141 -19.72 -13.74 8.88
N HIS A 142 -19.76 -12.90 9.91
CA HIS A 142 -20.87 -11.99 10.21
C HIS A 142 -20.37 -10.65 10.78
N GLU A 143 -21.16 -9.57 10.65
CA GLU A 143 -20.77 -8.24 11.16
C GLU A 143 -20.63 -8.18 12.69
N SER A 144 -21.47 -8.93 13.43
CA SER A 144 -21.34 -9.05 14.90
C SER A 144 -20.03 -9.69 15.36
N GLN A 145 -19.46 -10.61 14.57
CA GLN A 145 -18.16 -11.21 14.87
C GLN A 145 -17.01 -10.20 14.72
N VAL A 146 -17.16 -9.20 13.83
CA VAL A 146 -16.21 -8.08 13.72
C VAL A 146 -16.33 -7.17 14.94
N GLN A 147 -17.55 -6.79 15.34
CA GLN A 147 -17.80 -5.99 16.56
C GLN A 147 -17.18 -6.66 17.80
N ALA A 148 -17.48 -7.94 17.99
CA ALA A 148 -16.92 -8.76 19.06
C ALA A 148 -15.39 -8.75 19.03
N SER A 149 -14.76 -8.93 17.85
CA SER A 149 -13.29 -8.89 17.73
C SER A 149 -12.68 -7.55 18.12
N ILE A 150 -13.34 -6.42 17.83
CA ILE A 150 -12.88 -5.09 18.24
C ILE A 150 -12.97 -4.91 19.75
N ILE A 151 -14.12 -5.22 20.34
CA ILE A 151 -14.35 -5.15 21.80
C ILE A 151 -13.31 -6.00 22.53
N CYS A 152 -13.07 -7.21 22.05
CA CYS A 152 -12.13 -8.15 22.64
C CYS A 152 -10.67 -7.76 22.42
N SER A 153 -10.28 -7.27 21.25
CA SER A 153 -8.93 -6.73 21.03
C SER A 153 -8.64 -5.51 21.91
N LYS A 154 -9.63 -4.63 22.15
CA LYS A 154 -9.48 -3.50 23.08
C LYS A 154 -9.37 -3.97 24.53
N LYS A 155 -10.28 -4.84 24.98
CA LYS A 155 -10.28 -5.42 26.35
C LYS A 155 -8.97 -6.17 26.67
N LEU A 156 -8.45 -6.94 25.72
CA LEU A 156 -7.25 -7.77 25.88
C LEU A 156 -5.95 -7.07 25.45
N LYS A 157 -6.03 -5.79 25.02
CA LYS A 157 -4.89 -4.97 24.52
C LYS A 157 -4.12 -5.64 23.36
N ILE A 158 -4.84 -6.35 22.48
CA ILE A 158 -4.29 -7.11 21.35
C ILE A 158 -4.21 -6.22 20.11
N HIS A 159 -3.00 -6.03 19.57
CA HIS A 159 -2.82 -5.40 18.26
C HIS A 159 -3.34 -6.30 17.12
N PHE A 160 -3.89 -5.70 16.07
CA PHE A 160 -4.49 -6.42 14.95
C PHE A 160 -4.23 -5.71 13.62
N ARG A 161 -4.20 -6.49 12.54
CA ARG A 161 -4.28 -5.99 11.16
C ARG A 161 -5.54 -6.51 10.49
N VAL A 162 -6.07 -5.75 9.54
CA VAL A 162 -7.33 -6.05 8.83
C VAL A 162 -7.03 -6.23 7.35
N ARG A 163 -7.55 -7.30 6.75
CA ARG A 163 -7.26 -7.66 5.35
C ARG A 163 -8.51 -7.96 4.54
N SER A 164 -8.71 -7.17 3.48
CA SER A 164 -9.58 -7.49 2.34
C SER A 164 -8.83 -8.39 1.34
N GLY A 165 -8.43 -7.87 0.16
CA GLY A 165 -7.77 -8.64 -0.89
C GLY A 165 -6.23 -8.71 -0.80
N GLY A 166 -5.63 -8.24 0.31
CA GLY A 166 -4.18 -8.33 0.57
C GLY A 166 -3.24 -7.61 -0.41
N HIS A 167 -3.76 -6.66 -1.19
CA HIS A 167 -3.06 -5.82 -2.17
C HIS A 167 -2.23 -4.67 -1.56
N ASP A 168 -1.94 -4.69 -0.26
CA ASP A 168 -1.15 -3.63 0.37
C ASP A 168 0.33 -3.73 -0.05
N PHE A 169 0.86 -2.68 -0.68
CA PHE A 169 2.19 -2.67 -1.31
C PHE A 169 3.36 -2.92 -0.34
N GLU A 170 3.17 -2.60 0.94
CA GLU A 170 4.11 -2.85 2.04
C GLU A 170 3.54 -3.83 3.08
N ALA A 171 2.53 -4.62 2.67
CA ALA A 171 1.83 -5.66 3.42
C ALA A 171 1.26 -5.26 4.80
N MET A 172 0.96 -3.99 5.04
CA MET A 172 0.45 -3.51 6.34
C MET A 172 -0.90 -4.12 6.76
N SER A 173 -1.58 -4.83 5.86
CA SER A 173 -2.80 -5.61 6.14
C SER A 173 -2.55 -7.00 6.72
N PHE A 174 -1.33 -7.56 6.66
CA PHE A 174 -1.01 -8.89 7.22
C PHE A 174 0.37 -9.01 7.89
N VAL A 175 1.16 -7.94 7.93
CA VAL A 175 2.44 -7.83 8.64
C VAL A 175 2.38 -6.64 9.61
N SER A 176 2.91 -6.80 10.82
CA SER A 176 3.11 -5.71 11.78
C SER A 176 4.57 -5.60 12.20
N ARG A 177 5.17 -4.42 11.97
CA ARG A 177 6.53 -4.09 12.38
C ARG A 177 6.56 -3.32 13.70
N ILE A 178 5.51 -2.53 13.99
CA ILE A 178 5.40 -1.71 15.21
C ILE A 178 5.13 -2.51 16.49
N GLU A 179 4.34 -3.60 16.41
CA GLU A 179 3.86 -4.34 17.59
C GLU A 179 3.72 -5.84 17.30
N ARG A 180 4.08 -6.66 18.29
CA ARG A 180 3.98 -8.13 18.32
C ARG A 180 3.66 -8.59 19.75
N PRO A 181 2.88 -9.67 19.97
CA PRO A 181 2.11 -10.40 18.97
C PRO A 181 0.99 -9.53 18.38
N PHE A 182 0.48 -9.92 17.21
CA PHE A 182 -0.69 -9.30 16.60
C PHE A 182 -1.58 -10.37 15.96
N ILE A 183 -2.86 -10.07 15.76
CA ILE A 183 -3.81 -10.96 15.08
C ILE A 183 -4.15 -10.44 13.69
N LEU A 184 -4.54 -11.34 12.79
CA LEU A 184 -5.03 -10.97 11.45
C LEU A 184 -6.55 -11.16 11.38
N ILE A 185 -7.28 -10.06 11.18
CA ILE A 185 -8.73 -10.08 10.90
C ILE A 185 -8.92 -10.13 9.38
N ASP A 186 -9.25 -11.31 8.85
CA ASP A 186 -9.35 -11.56 7.41
C ASP A 186 -10.81 -11.54 6.93
N PHE A 187 -11.12 -10.70 5.96
CA PHE A 187 -12.48 -10.44 5.48
C PHE A 187 -12.89 -11.32 4.29
N ALA A 188 -12.13 -12.36 3.92
CA ALA A 188 -12.45 -13.22 2.78
C ALA A 188 -13.77 -14.04 2.86
N LYS A 189 -14.62 -13.79 3.86
CA LYS A 189 -16.01 -14.29 3.96
C LYS A 189 -17.08 -13.18 4.02
N LEU A 190 -16.72 -11.91 4.16
CA LEU A 190 -17.62 -10.75 4.09
C LEU A 190 -17.58 -10.15 2.68
N ARG A 191 -18.22 -10.82 1.71
CA ARG A 191 -18.09 -10.54 0.26
C ARG A 191 -19.40 -10.21 -0.47
N ARG A 192 -20.52 -10.07 0.25
CA ARG A 192 -21.84 -9.87 -0.36
C ARG A 192 -21.87 -8.58 -1.20
N VAL A 193 -22.51 -8.66 -2.37
CA VAL A 193 -22.73 -7.55 -3.30
C VAL A 193 -24.22 -7.51 -3.66
N ASP A 194 -24.91 -6.44 -3.27
CA ASP A 194 -26.35 -6.23 -3.51
C ASP A 194 -26.52 -5.04 -4.46
N VAL A 195 -26.79 -5.34 -5.75
CA VAL A 195 -26.88 -4.35 -6.83
C VAL A 195 -28.33 -3.94 -7.05
N ASP A 196 -28.60 -2.64 -6.91
CA ASP A 196 -29.91 -2.02 -7.11
C ASP A 196 -29.85 -1.01 -8.26
N ILE A 197 -30.22 -1.48 -9.45
CA ILE A 197 -30.28 -0.66 -10.67
C ILE A 197 -31.38 0.41 -10.58
N LYS A 198 -32.50 0.15 -9.88
CA LYS A 198 -33.62 1.10 -9.75
C LYS A 198 -33.20 2.35 -8.99
N ASN A 199 -32.40 2.19 -7.93
CA ASN A 199 -31.83 3.29 -7.16
C ASN A 199 -30.39 3.67 -7.60
N ASN A 200 -29.92 3.16 -8.74
CA ASN A 200 -28.57 3.40 -9.29
C ASN A 200 -27.45 3.27 -8.23
N SER A 201 -27.52 2.23 -7.38
CA SER A 201 -26.59 2.05 -6.27
C SER A 201 -26.34 0.57 -5.92
N THR A 202 -25.24 0.30 -5.23
CA THR A 202 -24.87 -1.05 -4.78
C THR A 202 -24.40 -1.00 -3.34
N TRP A 203 -24.81 -1.96 -2.51
CA TRP A 203 -24.11 -2.27 -1.26
C TRP A 203 -23.07 -3.36 -1.53
N VAL A 204 -21.85 -3.16 -1.05
CA VAL A 204 -20.74 -4.10 -1.28
C VAL A 204 -19.87 -4.25 -0.03
N GLN A 205 -19.77 -5.48 0.48
CA GLN A 205 -18.99 -5.78 1.68
C GLN A 205 -17.47 -5.69 1.42
N ALA A 206 -16.74 -5.28 2.45
CA ALA A 206 -15.34 -4.89 2.38
C ALA A 206 -14.36 -6.03 2.00
N GLY A 207 -14.76 -7.29 2.10
CA GLY A 207 -13.98 -8.45 1.65
C GLY A 207 -14.14 -8.80 0.17
N ALA A 208 -15.14 -8.24 -0.52
CA ALA A 208 -15.34 -8.43 -1.97
C ALA A 208 -14.18 -7.81 -2.78
N THR A 209 -13.91 -8.35 -3.96
CA THR A 209 -12.98 -7.77 -4.93
C THR A 209 -13.68 -6.86 -5.93
N LEU A 210 -12.89 -6.06 -6.65
CA LEU A 210 -13.37 -5.30 -7.79
C LEU A 210 -13.95 -6.20 -8.89
N GLY A 211 -13.37 -7.39 -9.11
CA GLY A 211 -13.89 -8.39 -10.05
C GLY A 211 -15.29 -8.88 -9.66
N GLU A 212 -15.52 -9.26 -8.40
CA GLU A 212 -16.85 -9.64 -7.91
C GLU A 212 -17.86 -8.51 -8.07
N LEU A 213 -17.46 -7.26 -7.79
CA LEU A 213 -18.31 -6.09 -8.00
C LEU A 213 -18.67 -5.90 -9.48
N TYR A 214 -17.69 -5.93 -10.38
CA TYR A 214 -17.92 -5.73 -11.81
C TYR A 214 -18.81 -6.82 -12.41
N TYR A 215 -18.58 -8.09 -12.04
CA TYR A 215 -19.44 -9.21 -12.41
C TYR A 215 -20.89 -8.97 -11.99
N ARG A 216 -21.12 -8.59 -10.73
CA ARG A 216 -22.47 -8.42 -10.17
C ARG A 216 -23.20 -7.20 -10.74
N ILE A 217 -22.48 -6.17 -11.18
CA ILE A 217 -23.07 -5.06 -11.95
C ILE A 217 -23.47 -5.55 -13.35
N ALA A 218 -22.57 -6.23 -14.07
CA ALA A 218 -22.81 -6.71 -15.43
C ALA A 218 -23.95 -7.75 -15.50
N GLU A 219 -24.10 -8.59 -14.47
CA GLU A 219 -25.21 -9.53 -14.26
C GLU A 219 -26.58 -8.82 -14.18
N LYS A 220 -26.62 -7.52 -13.84
CA LYS A 220 -27.86 -6.73 -13.72
C LYS A 220 -28.04 -5.69 -14.82
N SER A 221 -26.97 -5.19 -15.45
CA SER A 221 -27.07 -4.19 -16.52
C SER A 221 -25.81 -4.08 -17.37
N LYS A 222 -26.00 -3.97 -18.70
CA LYS A 222 -24.92 -3.67 -19.67
C LYS A 222 -24.54 -2.18 -19.71
N VAL A 223 -25.38 -1.29 -19.18
CA VAL A 223 -25.23 0.18 -19.23
C VAL A 223 -24.85 0.82 -17.89
N HIS A 224 -24.55 0.01 -16.88
CA HIS A 224 -24.03 0.49 -15.60
C HIS A 224 -22.61 -0.03 -15.37
N GLY A 225 -21.79 0.79 -14.72
CA GLY A 225 -20.45 0.43 -14.26
C GLY A 225 -20.08 1.14 -12.97
N TYR A 226 -18.80 1.06 -12.58
CA TYR A 226 -18.28 1.75 -11.41
C TYR A 226 -16.83 2.22 -11.63
N PRO A 227 -16.44 3.46 -11.28
CA PRO A 227 -15.11 4.01 -11.58
C PRO A 227 -14.04 3.54 -10.58
N ALA A 228 -13.72 2.24 -10.64
CA ALA A 228 -12.71 1.62 -9.82
C ALA A 228 -11.56 0.99 -10.65
N GLY A 229 -10.63 0.32 -9.95
CA GLY A 229 -9.32 -0.07 -10.43
C GLY A 229 -9.30 -1.19 -11.46
N LEU A 230 -8.17 -1.29 -12.16
CA LEU A 230 -7.98 -2.19 -13.28
C LEU A 230 -7.71 -3.64 -12.83
N CYS A 231 -6.99 -3.82 -11.72
CA CYS A 231 -6.66 -5.14 -11.18
C CYS A 231 -7.87 -5.75 -10.45
N THR A 232 -8.42 -6.83 -11.00
CA THR A 232 -9.70 -7.42 -10.56
C THR A 232 -9.66 -8.05 -9.18
N SER A 233 -8.53 -8.62 -8.75
CA SER A 233 -8.37 -9.25 -7.42
C SER A 233 -8.19 -8.26 -6.25
N VAL A 234 -8.21 -6.94 -6.52
CA VAL A 234 -8.12 -5.91 -5.49
C VAL A 234 -9.36 -5.92 -4.60
N GLY A 235 -9.16 -6.03 -3.28
CA GLY A 235 -10.25 -6.02 -2.30
C GLY A 235 -10.74 -4.61 -1.97
N ILE A 236 -12.05 -4.38 -2.11
CA ILE A 236 -12.66 -3.05 -2.09
C ILE A 236 -12.55 -2.33 -0.75
N GLY A 237 -12.57 -3.07 0.37
CA GLY A 237 -12.49 -2.51 1.72
C GLY A 237 -11.23 -1.68 1.98
N GLY A 238 -10.08 -2.12 1.46
CA GLY A 238 -8.84 -1.33 1.48
C GLY A 238 -8.84 -0.27 0.38
N TYR A 239 -9.12 -0.69 -0.86
CA TYR A 239 -8.99 0.15 -2.06
C TYR A 239 -9.74 1.49 -1.99
N MET A 240 -10.98 1.49 -1.50
CA MET A 240 -11.80 2.70 -1.39
C MET A 240 -11.21 3.72 -0.40
N THR A 241 -10.51 3.25 0.64
CA THR A 241 -9.99 4.13 1.70
C THR A 241 -8.82 5.01 1.27
N GLY A 242 -8.18 4.71 0.14
CA GLY A 242 -7.22 5.59 -0.52
C GLY A 242 -7.81 6.31 -1.74
N GLY A 243 -9.13 6.45 -1.83
CA GLY A 243 -9.84 7.09 -2.94
C GLY A 243 -10.08 6.12 -4.10
N GLY A 244 -9.02 5.49 -4.63
CA GLY A 244 -9.15 4.46 -5.67
C GLY A 244 -9.37 5.02 -7.08
N TYR A 245 -8.40 4.85 -7.96
CA TYR A 245 -8.45 5.33 -9.36
C TYR A 245 -8.61 4.19 -10.38
N GLY A 246 -9.15 4.51 -11.57
CA GLY A 246 -9.27 3.60 -12.72
C GLY A 246 -9.42 4.33 -14.06
N SER A 247 -9.71 3.60 -15.13
CA SER A 247 -9.82 4.17 -16.49
C SER A 247 -10.97 5.17 -16.63
N LEU A 248 -12.08 4.94 -15.92
CA LEU A 248 -13.25 5.83 -15.91
C LEU A 248 -13.02 7.17 -15.16
N MET A 249 -11.89 7.36 -14.47
CA MET A 249 -11.73 8.46 -13.51
C MET A 249 -11.78 9.86 -14.14
N ARG A 250 -11.45 9.99 -15.44
CA ARG A 250 -11.50 11.28 -16.15
C ARG A 250 -12.93 11.79 -16.38
N LYS A 251 -13.93 10.90 -16.36
CA LYS A 251 -15.36 11.24 -16.49
C LYS A 251 -16.11 11.22 -15.16
N TYR A 252 -15.77 10.31 -14.25
CA TYR A 252 -16.54 10.07 -13.03
C TYR A 252 -15.77 10.27 -11.71
N GLY A 253 -14.49 10.66 -11.75
CA GLY A 253 -13.68 10.80 -10.55
C GLY A 253 -13.22 9.44 -9.97
N LEU A 254 -12.77 9.46 -8.73
CA LEU A 254 -12.34 8.27 -7.99
C LEU A 254 -13.53 7.45 -7.49
N ALA A 255 -13.28 6.20 -7.09
CA ALA A 255 -14.28 5.38 -6.43
C ALA A 255 -14.78 6.04 -5.13
N GLY A 256 -13.88 6.65 -4.33
CA GLY A 256 -14.22 7.41 -3.13
C GLY A 256 -15.07 8.66 -3.39
N ASP A 257 -15.02 9.23 -4.60
CA ASP A 257 -15.91 10.34 -5.02
C ASP A 257 -17.35 9.84 -5.30
N ASN A 258 -17.54 8.53 -5.47
CA ASN A 258 -18.82 7.89 -5.82
C ASN A 258 -19.42 7.06 -4.66
N VAL A 259 -18.98 7.31 -3.42
CA VAL A 259 -19.54 6.68 -2.21
C VAL A 259 -20.74 7.49 -1.70
N LEU A 260 -21.83 6.79 -1.34
CA LEU A 260 -23.06 7.36 -0.80
C LEU A 260 -23.16 7.21 0.74
N ASP A 261 -22.77 6.04 1.26
CA ASP A 261 -22.88 5.63 2.67
C ASP A 261 -21.81 4.54 2.97
N VAL A 262 -21.52 4.28 4.25
CA VAL A 262 -20.52 3.31 4.71
C VAL A 262 -21.01 2.64 5.99
N LYS A 263 -21.06 1.30 6.04
CA LYS A 263 -21.15 0.56 7.32
C LYS A 263 -19.75 0.38 7.90
N MET A 264 -19.52 0.77 9.15
CA MET A 264 -18.23 0.59 9.83
C MET A 264 -18.36 0.25 11.32
N ILE A 265 -17.27 -0.24 11.91
CA ILE A 265 -17.09 -0.41 13.36
C ILE A 265 -16.06 0.61 13.88
N ASP A 266 -16.40 1.31 14.96
CA ASP A 266 -15.53 2.29 15.64
C ASP A 266 -14.61 1.66 16.71
N ALA A 267 -13.85 2.49 17.45
CA ALA A 267 -12.89 2.03 18.46
C ALA A 267 -13.53 1.41 19.72
N ASN A 268 -14.87 1.45 19.83
CA ASN A 268 -15.64 0.91 20.94
C ASN A 268 -16.54 -0.27 20.51
N GLY A 269 -16.43 -0.73 19.26
CA GLY A 269 -17.23 -1.83 18.72
C GLY A 269 -18.62 -1.45 18.22
N LYS A 270 -18.95 -0.14 18.17
CA LYS A 270 -20.26 0.33 17.72
C LYS A 270 -20.34 0.28 16.19
N LEU A 271 -21.44 -0.29 15.68
CA LEU A 271 -21.80 -0.22 14.26
C LEU A 271 -22.30 1.18 13.92
N LEU A 272 -21.71 1.80 12.90
CA LEU A 272 -22.06 3.12 12.39
C LEU A 272 -22.41 3.07 10.90
N ASN A 273 -23.32 3.94 10.49
CA ASN A 273 -23.58 4.38 9.12
C ASN A 273 -23.20 5.86 8.96
N ARG A 274 -23.28 6.44 7.75
CA ARG A 274 -22.96 7.86 7.49
C ARG A 274 -23.64 8.81 8.48
N ALA A 275 -24.94 8.65 8.69
CA ALA A 275 -25.73 9.50 9.58
C ALA A 275 -25.29 9.42 11.06
N THR A 276 -24.82 8.25 11.52
CA THR A 276 -24.39 8.04 12.92
C THR A 276 -22.89 8.23 13.16
N MET A 277 -22.06 8.26 12.10
CA MET A 277 -20.64 8.63 12.19
C MET A 277 -20.38 10.13 11.97
N GLY A 278 -21.27 10.83 11.26
CA GLY A 278 -21.13 12.22 10.88
C GLY A 278 -20.20 12.46 9.69
N GLU A 279 -20.39 13.59 9.01
CA GLU A 279 -19.75 13.89 7.72
C GLU A 279 -18.22 13.96 7.78
N ASP A 280 -17.63 14.30 8.93
CA ASP A 280 -16.16 14.29 9.11
C ASP A 280 -15.57 12.87 8.98
N LEU A 281 -16.13 11.89 9.69
CA LEU A 281 -15.65 10.51 9.61
C LEU A 281 -15.98 9.90 8.24
N PHE A 282 -17.16 10.20 7.69
CA PHE A 282 -17.54 9.82 6.33
C PHE A 282 -16.62 10.46 5.26
N TRP A 283 -16.10 11.67 5.48
CA TRP A 283 -15.07 12.29 4.64
C TRP A 283 -13.73 11.55 4.80
N ALA A 284 -13.23 11.35 6.02
CA ALA A 284 -11.93 10.73 6.28
C ALA A 284 -11.82 9.31 5.67
N LEU A 285 -12.90 8.53 5.72
CA LEU A 285 -12.94 7.18 5.17
C LEU A 285 -12.83 7.13 3.64
N ARG A 286 -13.27 8.16 2.91
CA ARG A 286 -13.31 8.16 1.43
C ARG A 286 -11.96 8.46 0.75
N GLY A 287 -10.88 8.60 1.51
CA GLY A 287 -9.54 8.80 0.94
C GLY A 287 -8.37 8.89 1.92
N GLY A 288 -8.59 8.92 3.24
CA GLY A 288 -7.58 9.21 4.27
C GLY A 288 -6.63 8.08 4.65
N GLY A 289 -6.63 6.95 3.93
CA GLY A 289 -5.80 5.78 4.23
C GLY A 289 -6.41 4.86 5.29
N GLY A 290 -6.78 3.65 4.86
CA GLY A 290 -7.42 2.64 5.71
C GLY A 290 -6.58 2.15 6.89
N ALA A 291 -7.27 1.55 7.86
CA ALA A 291 -6.74 1.15 9.17
C ALA A 291 -6.18 2.31 10.03
N SER A 292 -6.73 3.52 9.85
CA SER A 292 -6.50 4.69 10.72
C SER A 292 -7.73 5.10 11.55
N PHE A 293 -8.95 4.83 11.08
CA PHE A 293 -10.20 5.46 11.58
C PHE A 293 -11.29 4.47 12.03
N GLY A 294 -11.08 3.16 11.87
CA GLY A 294 -12.12 2.14 12.09
C GLY A 294 -11.99 0.95 11.13
N ILE A 295 -12.91 0.00 11.26
CA ILE A 295 -13.08 -1.11 10.32
C ILE A 295 -14.31 -0.86 9.45
N VAL A 296 -14.13 -0.62 8.15
CA VAL A 296 -15.26 -0.58 7.20
C VAL A 296 -15.73 -2.00 6.90
N LEU A 297 -17.03 -2.26 7.10
CA LEU A 297 -17.71 -3.51 6.81
C LEU A 297 -18.28 -3.55 5.39
N ALA A 298 -18.86 -2.44 4.92
CA ALA A 298 -19.46 -2.33 3.59
C ALA A 298 -19.54 -0.89 3.10
N TRP A 299 -19.51 -0.71 1.79
CA TRP A 299 -19.72 0.58 1.11
C TRP A 299 -21.07 0.58 0.41
N LYS A 300 -21.83 1.67 0.49
CA LYS A 300 -22.90 1.96 -0.48
C LYS A 300 -22.30 2.88 -1.54
N ILE A 301 -22.31 2.42 -2.78
CA ILE A 301 -21.70 3.12 -3.91
C ILE A 301 -22.76 3.56 -4.91
N LYS A 302 -22.51 4.67 -5.60
CA LYS A 302 -23.29 5.16 -6.73
C LYS A 302 -22.79 4.48 -8.00
N LEU A 303 -23.69 3.88 -8.78
CA LEU A 303 -23.35 3.36 -10.10
C LEU A 303 -23.25 4.50 -11.12
N VAL A 304 -22.49 4.30 -12.18
CA VAL A 304 -22.29 5.30 -13.24
C VAL A 304 -22.71 4.75 -14.60
N PRO A 305 -23.30 5.56 -15.49
CA PRO A 305 -23.69 5.10 -16.80
C PRO A 305 -22.46 4.79 -17.68
N VAL A 306 -22.56 3.72 -18.46
CA VAL A 306 -21.60 3.37 -19.51
C VAL A 306 -22.37 3.03 -20.79
N PRO A 307 -21.84 3.31 -21.99
CA PRO A 307 -22.49 2.87 -23.22
C PRO A 307 -22.41 1.34 -23.32
N GLU A 308 -23.40 0.71 -23.98
CA GLU A 308 -23.38 -0.73 -24.26
C GLU A 308 -22.14 -1.17 -25.05
N THR A 309 -21.61 -0.26 -25.88
CA THR A 309 -20.39 -0.43 -26.66
C THR A 309 -19.44 0.72 -26.40
N LEU A 310 -18.22 0.39 -26.00
CA LEU A 310 -17.07 1.28 -25.89
C LEU A 310 -15.94 0.78 -26.80
N THR A 311 -14.90 1.58 -27.03
CA THR A 311 -13.74 1.17 -27.82
C THR A 311 -12.49 1.06 -26.95
N MET A 312 -11.76 -0.05 -27.08
CA MET A 312 -10.41 -0.24 -26.53
C MET A 312 -9.37 -0.20 -27.66
N PHE A 313 -8.17 0.29 -27.39
CA PHE A 313 -7.03 0.17 -28.30
C PHE A 313 -5.70 -0.03 -27.56
N THR A 314 -4.68 -0.52 -28.26
CA THR A 314 -3.30 -0.55 -27.76
C THR A 314 -2.32 -0.35 -28.92
N VAL A 315 -1.60 0.77 -28.91
CA VAL A 315 -0.52 1.07 -29.87
C VAL A 315 0.81 0.98 -29.15
N THR A 316 1.81 0.32 -29.74
CA THR A 316 3.17 0.25 -29.19
C THR A 316 4.15 1.10 -30.00
N LYS A 317 5.12 1.71 -29.32
CA LYS A 317 6.27 2.41 -29.91
C LYS A 317 7.54 2.06 -29.13
N THR A 318 8.68 2.08 -29.80
CA THR A 318 10.01 2.06 -29.20
C THR A 318 10.74 3.38 -29.48
N PRO A 319 11.82 3.74 -28.76
CA PRO A 319 12.64 4.90 -29.09
C PRO A 319 13.17 4.92 -30.53
N LYS A 320 13.27 3.77 -31.22
CA LYS A 320 13.61 3.72 -32.66
C LYS A 320 12.49 4.21 -33.58
N GLN A 321 11.24 4.19 -33.10
CA GLN A 321 10.03 4.65 -33.81
C GLN A 321 9.54 6.02 -33.31
N ASP A 322 10.20 6.58 -32.30
CA ASP A 322 9.94 7.89 -31.70
C ASP A 322 11.27 8.54 -31.27
N PRO A 323 12.23 8.77 -32.20
CA PRO A 323 13.61 9.12 -31.85
C PRO A 323 13.75 10.50 -31.16
N GLY A 324 12.87 11.45 -31.47
CA GLY A 324 12.76 12.73 -30.76
C GLY A 324 11.94 12.67 -29.47
N LEU A 325 11.35 11.51 -29.12
CA LEU A 325 10.37 11.34 -28.04
C LEU A 325 9.18 12.29 -28.18
N GLU A 326 8.77 12.56 -29.42
CA GLU A 326 7.72 13.49 -29.79
C GLU A 326 6.33 12.93 -29.48
N ILE A 327 6.09 11.64 -29.73
CA ILE A 327 4.80 10.99 -29.48
C ILE A 327 4.52 11.01 -27.98
N ILE A 328 5.49 10.61 -27.15
CA ILE A 328 5.34 10.65 -25.69
C ILE A 328 5.26 12.09 -25.16
N SER A 329 6.03 13.03 -25.73
CA SER A 329 5.94 14.46 -25.36
C SER A 329 4.61 15.09 -25.77
N LYS A 330 4.00 14.67 -26.89
CA LYS A 330 2.63 15.07 -27.29
C LYS A 330 1.61 14.50 -26.29
N TRP A 331 1.69 13.21 -25.94
CA TRP A 331 0.84 12.59 -24.92
C TRP A 331 0.86 13.38 -23.60
N GLN A 332 2.04 13.73 -23.07
CA GLN A 332 2.17 14.48 -21.81
C GLN A 332 1.43 15.83 -21.83
N ARG A 333 1.36 16.48 -22.99
CA ARG A 333 0.73 17.80 -23.18
C ARG A 333 -0.79 17.75 -23.39
N ILE A 334 -1.32 16.62 -23.91
CA ILE A 334 -2.73 16.48 -24.32
C ILE A 334 -3.56 15.49 -23.49
N ALA A 335 -2.96 14.46 -22.88
CA ALA A 335 -3.73 13.34 -22.30
C ALA A 335 -4.60 13.74 -21.09
N SER A 336 -4.26 14.82 -20.39
CA SER A 336 -5.10 15.41 -19.36
C SER A 336 -6.22 16.31 -19.90
N LYS A 337 -6.12 16.76 -21.15
CA LYS A 337 -6.96 17.79 -21.79
C LYS A 337 -7.93 17.25 -22.85
N VAL A 338 -7.77 16.01 -23.32
CA VAL A 338 -8.75 15.35 -24.21
C VAL A 338 -10.12 15.19 -23.52
N MET A 339 -11.18 14.98 -24.31
CA MET A 339 -12.54 14.74 -23.81
C MET A 339 -12.60 13.65 -22.73
N GLU A 340 -13.54 13.76 -21.79
CA GLU A 340 -13.55 12.95 -20.56
C GLU A 340 -13.83 11.46 -20.80
N GLU A 341 -14.52 11.14 -21.90
CA GLU A 341 -14.79 9.80 -22.42
C GLU A 341 -13.50 9.03 -22.76
N LEU A 342 -12.39 9.74 -23.01
CA LEU A 342 -11.14 9.17 -23.50
C LEU A 342 -10.08 9.10 -22.38
N HIS A 343 -9.61 7.88 -22.11
CA HIS A 343 -8.52 7.61 -21.17
C HIS A 343 -7.40 6.86 -21.90
N ILE A 344 -6.21 7.48 -21.99
CA ILE A 344 -5.03 6.88 -22.64
C ILE A 344 -3.91 6.75 -21.61
N ARG A 345 -3.68 5.55 -21.06
CA ARG A 345 -2.51 5.27 -20.19
C ARG A 345 -1.30 4.91 -21.04
N VAL A 346 -0.09 5.17 -20.54
CA VAL A 346 1.16 4.67 -21.14
C VAL A 346 1.84 3.71 -20.18
N GLU A 347 2.29 2.58 -20.70
CA GLU A 347 3.06 1.58 -19.95
C GLU A 347 4.43 1.38 -20.56
N PHE A 348 5.45 1.39 -19.72
CA PHE A 348 6.85 1.24 -20.11
C PHE A 348 7.40 -0.06 -19.55
N THR A 349 7.92 -0.91 -20.44
CA THR A 349 8.54 -2.19 -20.10
C THR A 349 9.84 -2.35 -20.88
N ALA A 350 10.88 -2.91 -20.25
CA ALA A 350 12.14 -3.22 -20.94
C ALA A 350 12.04 -4.56 -21.68
N VAL A 351 12.17 -4.52 -23.01
CA VAL A 351 12.04 -5.68 -23.92
C VAL A 351 13.37 -5.98 -24.62
N GLY A 352 13.53 -7.21 -25.13
CA GLY A 352 14.75 -7.67 -25.82
C GLY A 352 15.74 -8.38 -24.90
N ASN A 353 16.77 -8.98 -25.52
CA ASN A 353 17.79 -9.78 -24.85
C ASN A 353 18.90 -8.93 -24.22
N LYS A 354 19.63 -9.48 -23.23
CA LYS A 354 20.77 -8.80 -22.58
C LYS A 354 21.77 -8.32 -23.64
N GLY A 355 22.16 -7.05 -23.57
CA GLY A 355 23.00 -6.36 -24.56
C GLY A 355 22.23 -5.60 -25.66
N ASN A 356 20.98 -5.95 -25.95
CA ASN A 356 20.14 -5.29 -26.97
C ASN A 356 18.70 -5.08 -26.44
N ARG A 357 18.60 -4.44 -25.27
CA ARG A 357 17.32 -4.12 -24.62
C ARG A 357 16.86 -2.71 -24.99
N THR A 358 15.56 -2.53 -25.13
CA THR A 358 14.96 -1.21 -25.36
C THR A 358 13.68 -1.06 -24.55
N VAL A 359 13.17 0.17 -24.41
CA VAL A 359 11.88 0.42 -23.77
C VAL A 359 10.77 0.29 -24.82
N MET A 360 9.76 -0.51 -24.51
CA MET A 360 8.49 -0.51 -25.24
C MET A 360 7.50 0.38 -24.50
N MET A 361 6.99 1.39 -25.20
CA MET A 361 5.93 2.31 -24.76
C MET A 361 4.60 1.79 -25.30
N SER A 362 3.70 1.35 -24.42
CA SER A 362 2.37 0.83 -24.78
C SER A 362 1.29 1.85 -24.43
N TYR A 363 0.74 2.51 -25.44
CA TYR A 363 -0.34 3.47 -25.32
C TYR A 363 -1.67 2.72 -25.32
N LYS A 364 -2.25 2.50 -24.14
CA LYS A 364 -3.51 1.73 -23.97
C LYS A 364 -4.67 2.67 -23.74
N GLY A 365 -5.62 2.65 -24.67
CA GLY A 365 -6.78 3.53 -24.67
C GLY A 365 -8.07 2.82 -24.30
N GLN A 366 -8.92 3.52 -23.56
CA GLN A 366 -10.34 3.23 -23.37
C GLN A 366 -11.15 4.47 -23.75
N PHE A 367 -12.13 4.32 -24.61
CA PHE A 367 -13.01 5.39 -25.07
C PHE A 367 -14.47 5.02 -24.90
N LEU A 368 -15.23 5.83 -24.16
CA LEU A 368 -16.66 5.61 -23.88
C LEU A 368 -17.56 6.01 -25.06
N GLY A 369 -17.33 5.37 -26.20
CA GLY A 369 -18.10 5.51 -27.43
C GLY A 369 -17.57 4.61 -28.55
N LYS A 370 -18.15 4.73 -29.74
CA LYS A 370 -17.84 3.91 -30.92
C LYS A 370 -16.52 4.26 -31.61
N LYS A 371 -15.92 3.27 -32.26
CA LYS A 371 -14.65 3.29 -32.99
C LYS A 371 -14.58 4.40 -34.03
N VAL A 372 -15.62 4.58 -34.83
CA VAL A 372 -15.70 5.65 -35.84
C VAL A 372 -15.57 7.04 -35.21
N THR A 373 -16.09 7.25 -34.01
CA THR A 373 -15.94 8.50 -33.25
C THR A 373 -14.54 8.62 -32.66
N LEU A 374 -13.99 7.54 -32.11
CA LEU A 374 -12.61 7.51 -31.61
C LEU A 374 -11.59 7.92 -32.70
N MET A 375 -11.69 7.35 -33.91
CA MET A 375 -10.78 7.69 -35.01
C MET A 375 -10.84 9.19 -35.35
N LYS A 376 -12.04 9.77 -35.45
CA LYS A 376 -12.23 11.21 -35.69
C LYS A 376 -11.62 12.08 -34.58
N VAL A 377 -11.70 11.64 -33.32
CA VAL A 377 -11.08 12.33 -32.18
C VAL A 377 -9.55 12.22 -32.25
N MET A 378 -9.01 11.01 -32.40
CA MET A 378 -7.58 10.74 -32.38
C MET A 378 -6.85 11.42 -33.53
N ASN A 379 -7.39 11.37 -34.75
CA ASN A 379 -6.84 12.06 -35.92
C ASN A 379 -6.77 13.59 -35.73
N LYS A 380 -7.61 14.17 -34.86
CA LYS A 380 -7.62 15.61 -34.55
C LYS A 380 -6.70 15.97 -33.37
N VAL A 381 -6.64 15.14 -32.32
CA VAL A 381 -5.95 15.52 -31.05
C VAL A 381 -4.57 14.88 -30.88
N PHE A 382 -4.33 13.72 -31.47
CA PHE A 382 -3.09 12.95 -31.32
C PHE A 382 -2.79 12.06 -32.56
N PRO A 383 -2.80 12.59 -33.79
CA PRO A 383 -2.49 11.83 -35.01
C PRO A 383 -1.06 11.24 -34.98
N GLU A 384 -0.13 11.85 -34.23
CA GLU A 384 1.26 11.39 -34.12
C GLU A 384 1.40 9.99 -33.51
N LEU A 385 0.38 9.51 -32.78
CA LEU A 385 0.36 8.13 -32.31
C LEU A 385 0.28 7.12 -33.48
N GLY A 386 -0.33 7.50 -34.60
CA GLY A 386 -0.54 6.60 -35.74
C GLY A 386 -1.50 5.45 -35.43
N LEU A 387 -2.53 5.71 -34.63
CA LEU A 387 -3.61 4.75 -34.35
C LEU A 387 -4.37 4.43 -35.64
N THR A 388 -4.60 3.15 -35.93
CA THR A 388 -5.40 2.70 -37.08
C THR A 388 -6.75 2.12 -36.64
N GLN A 389 -7.58 1.68 -37.60
CA GLN A 389 -8.83 1.00 -37.27
C GLN A 389 -8.58 -0.41 -36.74
N GLU A 390 -7.49 -1.05 -37.12
CA GLU A 390 -7.13 -2.43 -36.80
C GLU A 390 -6.69 -2.54 -35.33
N ASP A 391 -6.08 -1.49 -34.78
CA ASP A 391 -5.77 -1.33 -33.35
C ASP A 391 -7.02 -1.26 -32.45
N CYS A 392 -8.19 -0.95 -33.03
CA CYS A 392 -9.41 -0.58 -32.30
C CYS A 392 -10.43 -1.73 -32.23
N THR A 393 -10.67 -2.24 -31.02
CA THR A 393 -11.70 -3.24 -30.70
C THR A 393 -12.90 -2.59 -30.00
N GLU A 394 -14.10 -2.76 -30.55
CA GLU A 394 -15.35 -2.42 -29.85
C GLU A 394 -15.76 -3.57 -28.92
N MET A 395 -16.21 -3.24 -27.71
CA MET A 395 -16.62 -4.22 -26.68
C MET A 395 -17.49 -3.56 -25.60
N SER A 396 -18.11 -4.34 -24.71
CA SER A 396 -18.84 -3.83 -23.54
C SER A 396 -17.90 -3.37 -22.42
N TRP A 397 -18.45 -2.69 -21.41
CA TRP A 397 -17.68 -2.25 -20.25
C TRP A 397 -17.06 -3.42 -19.43
N ILE A 398 -17.74 -4.56 -19.33
CA ILE A 398 -17.25 -5.71 -18.54
C ILE A 398 -16.10 -6.45 -19.25
N GLU A 399 -16.15 -6.55 -20.58
CA GLU A 399 -15.04 -7.07 -21.39
C GLU A 399 -13.83 -6.11 -21.33
N ALA A 400 -14.08 -4.80 -21.35
CA ALA A 400 -13.03 -3.82 -21.14
C ALA A 400 -12.42 -3.91 -19.73
N ALA A 401 -13.19 -4.26 -18.70
CA ALA A 401 -12.67 -4.50 -17.36
C ALA A 401 -11.78 -5.76 -17.30
N LEU A 402 -12.15 -6.84 -17.99
CA LEU A 402 -11.31 -8.03 -18.17
C LEU A 402 -9.98 -7.71 -18.85
N VAL A 403 -10.03 -7.06 -20.03
CA VAL A 403 -8.83 -6.67 -20.80
C VAL A 403 -7.95 -5.71 -20.01
N ASN A 404 -8.52 -4.74 -19.30
CA ASN A 404 -7.75 -3.83 -18.45
C ASN A 404 -7.08 -4.54 -17.26
N GLY A 405 -7.68 -5.62 -16.74
CA GLY A 405 -7.15 -6.48 -15.69
C GLY A 405 -6.15 -7.54 -16.16
N GLY A 406 -5.83 -7.59 -17.45
CA GLY A 406 -4.84 -8.50 -18.02
C GLY A 406 -5.37 -9.87 -18.44
N PHE A 407 -6.69 -10.07 -18.49
CA PHE A 407 -7.29 -11.26 -19.08
C PHE A 407 -7.23 -11.19 -20.62
N LYS A 408 -7.30 -12.34 -21.28
CA LYS A 408 -7.36 -12.42 -22.75
C LYS A 408 -8.69 -11.84 -23.25
N ASN A 409 -8.68 -11.16 -24.40
CA ASN A 409 -9.92 -10.78 -25.06
C ASN A 409 -10.76 -12.04 -25.37
N GLY A 410 -12.07 -11.98 -25.14
CA GLY A 410 -12.98 -13.13 -25.25
C GLY A 410 -12.96 -14.12 -24.06
N SER A 411 -12.31 -13.82 -22.94
CA SER A 411 -12.51 -14.58 -21.68
C SER A 411 -13.95 -14.43 -21.16
N THR A 412 -14.53 -15.50 -20.61
CA THR A 412 -15.84 -15.42 -19.94
C THR A 412 -15.75 -14.57 -18.68
N ILE A 413 -16.86 -13.91 -18.30
CA ILE A 413 -16.86 -13.02 -17.12
C ILE A 413 -16.69 -13.76 -15.79
N ASP A 414 -16.95 -15.07 -15.74
CA ASP A 414 -16.86 -15.89 -14.52
C ASP A 414 -15.43 -15.99 -13.95
N VAL A 415 -14.40 -15.70 -14.76
CA VAL A 415 -13.01 -15.59 -14.26
C VAL A 415 -12.87 -14.51 -13.19
N LEU A 416 -13.75 -13.50 -13.17
CA LEU A 416 -13.80 -12.48 -12.12
C LEU A 416 -14.17 -13.04 -10.74
N LEU A 417 -14.96 -14.14 -10.71
CA LEU A 417 -15.36 -14.84 -9.49
C LEU A 417 -14.28 -15.81 -8.98
N GLN A 418 -13.24 -16.10 -9.77
CA GLN A 418 -12.11 -16.94 -9.34
C GLN A 418 -11.16 -16.22 -8.36
N LEU A 419 -11.31 -14.90 -8.21
CA LEU A 419 -10.58 -14.04 -7.25
C LEU A 419 -9.06 -13.91 -7.48
N GLN A 420 -8.52 -14.54 -8.52
CA GLN A 420 -7.10 -14.55 -8.86
C GLN A 420 -6.77 -13.49 -9.93
N SER A 421 -5.50 -13.10 -9.98
CA SER A 421 -4.95 -12.26 -11.05
C SER A 421 -4.38 -13.14 -12.16
N PRO A 422 -4.64 -12.87 -13.46
CA PRO A 422 -4.00 -13.60 -14.56
C PRO A 422 -2.49 -13.30 -14.62
N LEU A 423 -2.03 -12.25 -13.95
CA LEU A 423 -0.62 -11.88 -13.80
C LEU A 423 0.07 -12.59 -12.61
N GLY A 424 -0.66 -13.44 -11.87
CA GLY A 424 -0.15 -14.13 -10.68
C GLY A 424 0.17 -13.21 -9.50
N LYS A 425 1.14 -13.63 -8.68
CA LYS A 425 1.72 -12.90 -7.54
C LYS A 425 3.22 -12.75 -7.75
N THR A 426 3.80 -11.62 -7.35
CA THR A 426 5.22 -11.33 -7.55
C THR A 426 5.89 -10.82 -6.27
N TYR A 427 7.23 -10.86 -6.25
CA TYR A 427 8.00 -10.06 -5.31
C TYR A 427 8.21 -8.69 -5.95
N TYR A 428 7.83 -7.62 -5.26
CA TYR A 428 8.02 -6.27 -5.81
C TYR A 428 8.29 -5.18 -4.77
N LYS A 429 8.90 -4.10 -5.24
CA LYS A 429 8.87 -2.77 -4.62
C LYS A 429 8.25 -1.81 -5.64
N ALA A 430 7.43 -0.89 -5.15
CA ALA A 430 6.81 0.13 -5.97
C ALA A 430 6.86 1.51 -5.27
N LYS A 431 6.69 2.56 -6.06
CA LYS A 431 6.65 3.98 -5.67
C LYS A 431 5.70 4.76 -6.59
N SER A 432 5.35 5.99 -6.24
CA SER A 432 4.46 6.82 -7.05
C SER A 432 4.83 8.30 -7.03
N ASP A 433 4.64 8.97 -8.16
CA ASP A 433 4.76 10.43 -8.29
C ASP A 433 3.52 11.03 -8.97
N PHE A 434 3.40 12.36 -8.90
CA PHE A 434 2.48 13.13 -9.72
C PHE A 434 3.24 14.17 -10.53
N VAL A 435 2.86 14.31 -11.80
CA VAL A 435 3.48 15.25 -12.75
C VAL A 435 2.57 16.45 -12.95
N LYS A 436 3.16 17.65 -12.85
CA LYS A 436 2.49 18.96 -13.01
C LYS A 436 2.87 19.65 -14.33
N GLU A 437 4.06 19.38 -14.86
CA GLU A 437 4.60 19.93 -16.11
C GLU A 437 5.24 18.81 -16.95
N PRO A 438 5.26 18.88 -18.29
CA PRO A 438 5.82 17.80 -19.12
C PRO A 438 7.31 17.55 -18.85
N ILE A 439 7.66 16.29 -18.61
CA ILE A 439 9.04 15.83 -18.45
C ILE A 439 9.79 16.03 -19.78
N PRO A 440 10.94 16.74 -19.81
CA PRO A 440 11.69 17.02 -21.03
C PRO A 440 12.39 15.77 -21.56
N ALA A 441 12.73 15.76 -22.86
CA ALA A 441 13.31 14.59 -23.54
C ALA A 441 14.55 13.98 -22.82
N LEU A 442 15.45 14.81 -22.27
CA LEU A 442 16.59 14.34 -21.46
C LEU A 442 16.16 13.60 -20.18
N GLY A 443 15.06 14.02 -19.56
CA GLY A 443 14.43 13.35 -18.42
C GLY A 443 13.79 12.00 -18.78
N LEU A 444 13.28 11.89 -20.01
CA LEU A 444 12.72 10.65 -20.56
C LEU A 444 13.84 9.66 -20.95
N GLN A 445 14.92 10.15 -21.55
CA GLN A 445 16.08 9.34 -21.94
C GLN A 445 16.73 8.69 -20.72
N GLY A 446 17.06 9.47 -19.68
CA GLY A 446 17.65 8.91 -18.46
C GLY A 446 16.69 8.03 -17.63
N LEU A 447 15.37 8.22 -17.77
CA LEU A 447 14.38 7.24 -17.30
C LEU A 447 14.53 5.92 -18.08
N PHE A 448 14.57 5.96 -19.41
CA PHE A 448 14.64 4.77 -20.25
C PHE A 448 15.96 3.99 -20.08
N GLU A 449 17.09 4.69 -19.94
CA GLU A 449 18.39 4.11 -19.56
C GLU A 449 18.30 3.28 -18.28
N ARG A 450 17.60 3.79 -17.25
CA ARG A 450 17.42 3.10 -15.97
C ARG A 450 16.50 1.91 -16.09
N LEU A 451 15.46 1.98 -16.92
CA LEU A 451 14.56 0.84 -17.18
C LEU A 451 15.30 -0.33 -17.84
N ILE A 452 16.14 -0.11 -18.85
CA ILE A 452 16.83 -1.22 -19.54
C ILE A 452 17.89 -1.95 -18.69
N GLN A 453 18.27 -1.40 -17.53
CA GLN A 453 19.21 -2.00 -16.58
C GLN A 453 18.61 -3.14 -15.73
N GLU A 454 17.30 -3.11 -15.47
CA GLU A 454 16.63 -4.06 -14.55
C GLU A 454 15.78 -5.12 -15.26
N ASP A 455 15.63 -6.30 -14.68
CA ASP A 455 15.10 -7.47 -15.39
C ASP A 455 13.60 -7.35 -15.69
N ILE A 456 12.75 -7.02 -14.70
CA ILE A 456 11.28 -6.91 -14.87
C ILE A 456 10.70 -5.57 -14.36
N PRO A 457 11.15 -4.43 -14.91
CA PRO A 457 10.66 -3.10 -14.56
C PRO A 457 9.31 -2.82 -15.24
N PHE A 458 8.46 -2.07 -14.55
CA PHE A 458 7.17 -1.61 -15.05
C PHE A 458 6.92 -0.18 -14.58
N VAL A 459 6.64 0.73 -15.52
CA VAL A 459 6.17 2.08 -15.19
C VAL A 459 4.81 2.28 -15.87
N ASN A 460 3.83 2.81 -15.14
CA ASN A 460 2.51 3.18 -15.69
C ASN A 460 2.26 4.67 -15.47
N TRP A 461 1.88 5.37 -16.53
CA TRP A 461 1.44 6.76 -16.50
C TRP A 461 -0.07 6.81 -16.71
N THR A 462 -0.80 7.27 -15.68
CA THR A 462 -2.26 7.43 -15.70
C THR A 462 -2.62 8.91 -15.91
N PRO A 463 -3.33 9.31 -16.98
CA PRO A 463 -3.69 10.71 -17.24
C PRO A 463 -4.76 11.23 -16.27
N TYR A 464 -4.62 12.48 -15.82
CA TYR A 464 -5.55 13.20 -14.94
C TYR A 464 -6.42 14.17 -15.75
N GLY A 465 -6.84 15.31 -15.19
CA GLY A 465 -7.78 16.22 -15.83
C GLY A 465 -9.20 15.66 -15.97
N GLY A 466 -10.03 16.31 -16.78
CA GLY A 466 -11.48 16.06 -16.78
C GLY A 466 -12.07 16.27 -15.39
N MET A 467 -12.94 15.35 -14.95
CA MET A 467 -13.55 15.36 -13.61
C MET A 467 -12.50 15.44 -12.48
N MET A 468 -11.32 14.84 -12.65
CA MET A 468 -10.24 14.91 -11.66
C MET A 468 -9.66 16.31 -11.45
N ALA A 469 -9.89 17.26 -12.36
CA ALA A 469 -9.55 18.67 -12.19
C ALA A 469 -10.74 19.55 -11.76
N ARG A 470 -11.98 19.04 -11.88
CA ARG A 470 -13.21 19.75 -11.49
C ARG A 470 -13.57 19.54 -10.01
N ILE A 471 -13.18 18.41 -9.43
CA ILE A 471 -13.35 18.12 -7.99
C ILE A 471 -12.32 18.91 -7.15
N PRO A 472 -12.71 19.64 -6.09
CA PRO A 472 -11.78 20.34 -5.19
C PRO A 472 -10.77 19.42 -4.49
N GLU A 473 -9.58 19.94 -4.16
CA GLU A 473 -8.54 19.17 -3.44
C GLU A 473 -8.99 18.71 -2.03
N SER A 474 -10.01 19.35 -1.44
CA SER A 474 -10.52 19.06 -0.08
C SER A 474 -11.85 18.28 -0.04
N GLU A 475 -12.46 17.95 -1.18
CA GLU A 475 -13.78 17.29 -1.27
C GLU A 475 -13.79 15.91 -0.59
N ILE A 476 -12.71 15.16 -0.77
CA ILE A 476 -12.33 13.99 0.01
C ILE A 476 -10.84 14.11 0.35
N PRO A 477 -10.27 13.30 1.26
CA PRO A 477 -8.88 13.48 1.68
C PRO A 477 -7.82 13.31 0.57
N PHE A 478 -8.16 12.66 -0.55
CA PHE A 478 -7.31 12.59 -1.74
C PHE A 478 -7.20 13.99 -2.40
N PRO A 479 -6.00 14.60 -2.44
CA PRO A 479 -5.85 16.00 -2.80
C PRO A 479 -5.37 16.24 -4.23
N HIS A 480 -4.98 15.20 -4.98
CA HIS A 480 -4.21 15.38 -6.22
C HIS A 480 -5.13 15.69 -7.42
N ARG A 481 -5.75 16.87 -7.41
CA ARG A 481 -6.79 17.28 -8.35
C ARG A 481 -6.24 18.17 -9.48
N ASN A 482 -6.66 19.44 -9.53
CA ASN A 482 -6.31 20.39 -10.58
C ASN A 482 -4.77 20.60 -10.74
N GLY A 483 -4.36 21.04 -11.93
CA GLY A 483 -2.96 21.15 -12.35
C GLY A 483 -2.20 19.83 -12.48
N THR A 484 -2.82 18.68 -12.16
CA THR A 484 -2.20 17.36 -12.33
C THR A 484 -2.33 16.90 -13.77
N LEU A 485 -1.20 16.66 -14.46
CA LEU A 485 -1.19 16.10 -15.81
C LEU A 485 -1.39 14.58 -15.75
N PHE A 486 -0.57 13.89 -14.97
CA PHE A 486 -0.66 12.45 -14.78
C PHE A 486 -0.04 11.99 -13.46
N LYS A 487 -0.37 10.78 -13.04
CA LYS A 487 0.27 10.05 -11.94
C LYS A 487 1.18 8.97 -12.53
N ILE A 488 2.38 8.84 -11.98
CA ILE A 488 3.30 7.75 -12.28
C ILE A 488 3.21 6.68 -11.19
N LEU A 489 3.11 5.41 -11.60
CA LEU A 489 3.50 4.24 -10.81
C LEU A 489 4.86 3.77 -11.32
N TYR A 490 5.83 3.58 -10.43
CA TYR A 490 7.06 2.82 -10.69
C TYR A 490 6.97 1.49 -9.94
N GLN A 491 7.30 0.39 -10.59
CA GLN A 491 7.35 -0.94 -9.99
C GLN A 491 8.54 -1.73 -10.56
N ILE A 492 9.23 -2.46 -9.69
CA ILE A 492 10.21 -3.47 -10.09
C ILE A 492 9.77 -4.81 -9.51
N ASN A 493 9.66 -5.81 -10.38
CA ASN A 493 9.30 -7.18 -10.02
C ASN A 493 10.55 -8.06 -10.11
N TRP A 494 10.60 -9.14 -9.32
CA TRP A 494 11.64 -10.16 -9.43
C TRP A 494 11.10 -11.56 -9.10
N PRO A 495 11.75 -12.62 -9.62
CA PRO A 495 11.34 -14.00 -9.37
C PRO A 495 11.76 -14.48 -7.97
N ALA A 496 11.14 -15.58 -7.52
CA ALA A 496 11.38 -16.17 -6.20
C ALA A 496 12.83 -16.65 -5.96
N ASN A 497 13.61 -16.84 -7.04
CA ASN A 497 14.98 -17.35 -7.01
C ASN A 497 16.06 -16.27 -7.17
N ASP A 498 15.72 -14.97 -7.19
CA ASP A 498 16.76 -13.92 -7.17
C ASP A 498 17.51 -13.92 -5.82
N LYS A 499 18.82 -14.09 -5.88
CA LYS A 499 19.70 -14.22 -4.71
C LYS A 499 20.10 -12.88 -4.07
N ARG A 500 19.77 -11.74 -4.69
CA ARG A 500 20.16 -10.38 -4.25
C ARG A 500 18.99 -9.38 -4.36
N PRO A 501 17.80 -9.66 -3.77
CA PRO A 501 16.60 -8.84 -3.98
C PRO A 501 16.70 -7.40 -3.46
N SER A 502 17.70 -7.09 -2.63
CA SER A 502 18.05 -5.72 -2.22
C SER A 502 18.46 -4.82 -3.39
N ARG A 503 19.00 -5.37 -4.49
CA ARG A 503 19.39 -4.60 -5.68
C ARG A 503 18.20 -3.81 -6.26
N HIS A 504 17.07 -4.47 -6.40
CA HIS A 504 15.84 -3.89 -6.95
C HIS A 504 15.29 -2.75 -6.08
N VAL A 505 15.41 -2.90 -4.76
CA VAL A 505 14.97 -1.87 -3.80
C VAL A 505 15.87 -0.63 -3.87
N ASN A 506 17.18 -0.80 -4.07
CA ASN A 506 18.12 0.30 -4.26
C ASN A 506 17.93 0.97 -5.64
N TRP A 507 17.87 0.20 -6.73
CA TRP A 507 17.52 0.71 -8.06
C TRP A 507 16.22 1.52 -8.07
N MET A 508 15.18 1.07 -7.36
CA MET A 508 13.91 1.79 -7.23
C MET A 508 14.08 3.13 -6.47
N ARG A 509 15.01 3.21 -5.52
CA ARG A 509 15.35 4.46 -4.82
C ARG A 509 16.19 5.38 -5.71
N GLU A 510 17.12 4.85 -6.48
CA GLU A 510 17.96 5.59 -7.44
C GLU A 510 17.11 6.18 -8.58
N LEU A 511 16.20 5.38 -9.16
CA LEU A 511 15.24 5.84 -10.16
C LEU A 511 14.32 6.94 -9.59
N TYR A 512 13.77 6.73 -8.39
CA TYR A 512 12.91 7.72 -7.75
C TYR A 512 13.66 8.99 -7.37
N SER A 513 14.95 8.90 -7.02
CA SER A 513 15.84 10.05 -6.83
C SER A 513 16.05 10.81 -8.16
N TYR A 514 16.38 10.09 -9.24
CA TYR A 514 16.55 10.66 -10.57
C TYR A 514 15.29 11.39 -11.09
N MET A 515 14.10 10.88 -10.76
CA MET A 515 12.83 11.52 -11.16
C MET A 515 12.46 12.78 -10.35
N ALA A 516 13.14 13.06 -9.24
CA ALA A 516 12.79 14.15 -8.32
C ALA A 516 12.63 15.56 -8.94
N PRO A 517 13.46 16.03 -9.91
CA PRO A 517 13.31 17.36 -10.49
C PRO A 517 12.23 17.45 -11.58
N TYR A 518 11.60 16.33 -11.98
CA TYR A 518 10.61 16.28 -13.07
C TYR A 518 9.18 16.01 -12.60
N VAL A 519 8.94 16.07 -11.28
CA VAL A 519 7.67 15.70 -10.62
C VAL A 519 7.27 16.78 -9.63
N SER A 520 6.06 16.69 -9.07
CA SER A 520 5.59 17.59 -8.01
C SER A 520 6.60 17.71 -6.87
N SER A 521 6.78 18.92 -6.35
CA SER A 521 7.60 19.22 -5.17
C SER A 521 6.79 20.00 -4.14
N ASN A 522 7.30 20.11 -2.92
CA ASN A 522 6.77 20.96 -1.84
C ASN A 522 5.24 20.85 -1.57
N PRO A 523 4.71 19.66 -1.23
CA PRO A 523 5.41 18.39 -1.01
C PRO A 523 5.49 17.53 -2.28
N ARG A 524 6.48 16.63 -2.36
CA ARG A 524 6.52 15.60 -3.40
C ARG A 524 5.35 14.63 -3.20
N GLN A 525 4.34 14.75 -4.05
CA GLN A 525 3.07 14.06 -3.91
C GLN A 525 3.23 12.54 -4.16
N ALA A 526 2.58 11.72 -3.33
CA ALA A 526 2.52 10.27 -3.45
C ALA A 526 1.08 9.78 -3.24
N TYR A 527 0.75 8.56 -3.65
CA TYR A 527 -0.62 8.02 -3.59
C TYR A 527 -0.76 6.96 -2.50
N VAL A 528 -1.65 7.14 -1.52
CA VAL A 528 -1.69 6.30 -0.31
C VAL A 528 -2.02 4.82 -0.54
N ASN A 529 -2.78 4.49 -1.59
CA ASN A 529 -2.99 3.07 -1.98
C ASN A 529 -1.72 2.43 -2.56
N TYR A 530 -0.72 3.22 -2.97
CA TYR A 530 0.64 2.77 -3.28
C TYR A 530 1.56 3.10 -2.09
N ARG A 531 1.27 2.45 -0.95
CA ARG A 531 2.06 2.60 0.29
C ARG A 531 3.55 2.41 0.03
N ASP A 532 4.37 3.26 0.65
CA ASP A 532 5.82 3.28 0.50
C ASP A 532 6.45 3.72 1.83
N LEU A 533 7.07 2.76 2.54
CA LEU A 533 7.69 3.02 3.84
C LEU A 533 8.96 3.88 3.76
N ASP A 534 9.55 4.05 2.58
CA ASP A 534 10.70 4.96 2.40
C ASP A 534 10.28 6.45 2.46
N LEU A 535 8.98 6.77 2.46
CA LEU A 535 8.50 8.15 2.60
C LEU A 535 8.53 8.68 4.05
N GLY A 536 8.71 7.79 5.02
CA GLY A 536 8.54 8.01 6.46
C GLY A 536 7.56 7.00 7.06
N GLN A 537 7.75 6.62 8.32
CA GLN A 537 6.90 5.66 9.03
C GLN A 537 6.88 5.95 10.54
N ASN A 538 5.75 5.63 11.18
CA ASN A 538 5.55 5.66 12.62
C ASN A 538 6.35 4.51 13.25
N MET A 539 7.33 4.80 14.11
CA MET A 539 8.12 3.80 14.85
C MET A 539 7.83 3.87 16.34
N ASN A 540 7.51 2.73 16.95
CA ASN A 540 7.02 2.63 18.34
C ASN A 540 8.17 2.57 19.36
N ASN A 541 9.21 3.39 19.19
CA ASN A 541 10.43 3.36 19.99
C ASN A 541 10.26 4.10 21.33
N ASN A 542 9.30 3.66 22.15
CA ASN A 542 8.92 4.19 23.47
C ASN A 542 8.43 5.65 23.53
N ALA A 543 8.64 6.47 22.49
CA ALA A 543 7.94 7.74 22.31
C ALA A 543 6.53 7.51 21.73
N LYS A 544 5.55 8.28 22.20
CA LYS A 544 4.20 8.32 21.58
C LYS A 544 4.33 8.84 20.14
N VAL A 545 3.58 8.24 19.21
CA VAL A 545 3.65 8.59 17.76
C VAL A 545 3.30 10.06 17.52
N ASN A 546 4.27 10.82 17.04
CA ASN A 546 4.18 12.27 16.86
C ASN A 546 3.46 12.67 15.55
N SER A 547 2.38 13.44 15.65
CA SER A 547 1.62 13.93 14.49
C SER A 547 2.38 14.95 13.64
N ILE A 548 3.39 15.61 14.20
CA ILE A 548 4.29 16.54 13.48
C ILE A 548 5.28 15.75 12.62
N GLU A 549 5.92 14.70 13.14
CA GLU A 549 6.80 13.81 12.37
C GLU A 549 6.02 13.06 11.29
N ALA A 550 4.83 12.55 11.61
CA ALA A 550 3.98 11.86 10.65
C ALA A 550 3.54 12.77 9.48
N LYS A 551 3.57 14.10 9.64
CA LYS A 551 3.32 15.06 8.55
C LYS A 551 4.36 14.94 7.41
N ILE A 552 5.56 14.42 7.66
CA ILE A 552 6.62 14.20 6.65
C ILE A 552 6.14 13.23 5.54
N TRP A 553 5.39 12.18 5.90
CA TRP A 553 4.76 11.28 4.93
C TRP A 553 3.30 11.67 4.66
N GLY A 554 2.58 12.17 5.66
CA GLY A 554 1.18 12.57 5.57
C GLY A 554 0.93 13.71 4.57
N ALA A 555 1.79 14.73 4.52
CA ALA A 555 1.67 15.80 3.53
C ALA A 555 1.92 15.32 2.09
N LYS A 556 2.72 14.26 1.89
CA LYS A 556 2.95 13.66 0.56
C LYS A 556 1.68 12.97 0.05
N TYR A 557 0.96 12.27 0.92
CA TYR A 557 -0.30 11.59 0.59
C TYR A 557 -1.53 12.51 0.56
N PHE A 558 -1.57 13.55 1.40
CA PHE A 558 -2.81 14.30 1.68
C PHE A 558 -2.68 15.83 1.53
N LYS A 559 -1.49 16.37 1.23
CA LYS A 559 -1.24 17.83 1.19
C LYS A 559 -1.83 18.50 2.45
N GLY A 560 -2.66 19.55 2.29
CA GLY A 560 -3.32 20.24 3.41
C GLY A 560 -4.40 19.43 4.13
N ASN A 561 -4.94 18.36 3.52
CA ASN A 561 -5.97 17.53 4.15
C ASN A 561 -5.46 16.74 5.35
N TYR A 562 -4.13 16.58 5.50
CA TYR A 562 -3.52 15.88 6.63
C TYR A 562 -3.95 16.46 7.99
N ASP A 563 -3.99 17.78 8.14
CA ASP A 563 -4.32 18.40 9.43
C ASP A 563 -5.80 18.20 9.80
N ARG A 564 -6.70 18.08 8.81
CA ARG A 564 -8.10 17.68 9.04
C ARG A 564 -8.20 16.21 9.40
N LEU A 565 -7.46 15.32 8.73
CA LEU A 565 -7.39 13.90 9.07
C LEU A 565 -6.92 13.67 10.52
N VAL A 566 -5.88 14.39 10.97
CA VAL A 566 -5.36 14.33 12.35
C VAL A 566 -6.41 14.82 13.37
N LYS A 567 -7.10 15.95 13.10
CA LYS A 567 -8.21 16.42 13.96
C LYS A 567 -9.33 15.39 14.09
N ILE A 568 -9.73 14.77 12.98
CA ILE A 568 -10.78 13.74 12.97
C ILE A 568 -10.32 12.48 13.73
N LYS A 569 -9.10 12.01 13.49
CA LYS A 569 -8.48 10.88 14.21
C LYS A 569 -8.55 11.09 15.72
N THR A 570 -8.16 12.28 16.18
CA THR A 570 -8.19 12.66 17.60
C THR A 570 -9.59 12.54 18.21
N LYS A 571 -10.63 12.88 17.46
CA LYS A 571 -12.03 12.81 17.90
C LYS A 571 -12.61 11.39 17.92
N VAL A 572 -12.22 10.54 16.97
CA VAL A 572 -12.86 9.21 16.75
C VAL A 572 -12.07 8.04 17.35
N ASP A 573 -10.76 8.22 17.58
CA ASP A 573 -9.86 7.21 18.15
C ASP A 573 -8.66 7.89 18.87
N PRO A 574 -8.91 8.57 20.02
CA PRO A 574 -7.87 9.25 20.80
C PRO A 574 -6.86 8.27 21.42
N GLU A 575 -7.26 7.03 21.69
CA GLU A 575 -6.38 5.96 22.17
C GLU A 575 -5.44 5.42 21.08
N ASN A 576 -5.60 5.87 19.83
CA ASN A 576 -4.87 5.39 18.66
C ASN A 576 -4.94 3.85 18.49
N PHE A 577 -6.11 3.27 18.75
CA PHE A 577 -6.38 1.84 18.68
C PHE A 577 -6.22 1.30 17.24
N PHE A 578 -6.71 2.04 16.23
CA PHE A 578 -6.47 1.75 14.81
C PHE A 578 -5.16 2.38 14.34
N ARG A 579 -4.06 1.63 14.41
CA ARG A 579 -2.71 2.10 14.06
C ARG A 579 -1.94 1.13 13.18
N ASN A 580 -1.01 1.67 12.41
CA ASN A 580 -0.03 0.95 11.58
C ASN A 580 1.17 1.87 11.29
N GLU A 581 2.16 1.36 10.55
CA GLU A 581 3.39 2.08 10.20
C GLU A 581 3.12 3.41 9.47
N GLN A 582 1.97 3.59 8.83
CA GLN A 582 1.53 4.85 8.19
C GLN A 582 0.05 5.15 8.49
N SER A 583 -0.40 4.88 9.72
CA SER A 583 -1.72 5.37 10.18
C SER A 583 -1.64 6.85 10.55
N ILE A 584 -2.71 7.60 10.28
CA ILE A 584 -2.88 8.94 10.84
C ILE A 584 -2.86 8.85 12.38
N PRO A 585 -1.95 9.55 13.08
CA PRO A 585 -1.96 9.63 14.54
C PRO A 585 -2.93 10.71 15.04
N PRO A 586 -3.44 10.61 16.29
CA PRO A 586 -4.16 11.72 16.92
C PRO A 586 -3.20 12.89 17.23
N MET A 587 -3.77 14.04 17.59
CA MET A 587 -3.04 15.08 18.31
C MET A 587 -2.70 14.59 19.72
N MET A 588 -1.62 15.12 20.29
CA MET A 588 -1.19 14.90 21.68
C MET A 588 -1.25 16.20 22.46
#